data_AF-Q46Q32-F1
#
_entry.id   AF-Q46Q32-F1
#
_cell.length_a   1.000
_cell.length_b   1.000
_cell.length_c   1.000
_cell.angle_alpha   90.00
_cell.angle_beta   90.00
_cell.angle_gamma   90.00
#
_symmetry.space_group_name_H-M   'P 1'
#
loop_
_entity.id
_entity.type
_entity.pdbx_description
1 polymer ?
#
loop_
_entity_poly.entity_id
_entity_poly.type
_entity_poly.pdbx_seq_one_letter_code
_entity_poly.pdbx_strand_id
1 'polypeptide(L)'
;MRAQDEILWRRRCEGIAALEFAIVAPALVAIVIGIVYYGMVLALQQVLTLAAEEGARAALRYPSGASADNAAATQALRVNAAAATALSTLPTSLAALVAQTGVAQAVTCASASGNVCVRVTLNLPTTRILPSVPMVPVPATLSGSAMVQLSPDT
;
A
#
# COMPACT_ATOMS: atom_id res chain seq x y z
N MET A 1 -33.41 58.63 6.19
CA MET A 1 -34.07 57.34 5.88
C MET A 1 -33.30 56.53 4.83
N ARG A 2 -32.95 57.05 3.65
CA ARG A 2 -32.19 56.29 2.61
C ARG A 2 -30.87 55.63 3.06
N ALA A 3 -30.11 56.24 3.98
CA ALA A 3 -28.86 55.66 4.48
C ALA A 3 -29.07 54.44 5.40
N GLN A 4 -30.24 54.29 6.03
CA GLN A 4 -30.55 53.13 6.88
C GLN A 4 -30.94 51.90 6.05
N ASP A 5 -31.60 52.10 4.91
CA ASP A 5 -31.99 51.01 3.99
C ASP A 5 -30.78 50.37 3.30
N GLU A 6 -29.77 51.16 2.90
CA GLU A 6 -28.52 50.68 2.31
C GLU A 6 -27.70 49.80 3.29
N ILE A 7 -27.67 50.16 4.58
CA ILE A 7 -26.95 49.41 5.62
C ILE A 7 -27.67 48.08 5.91
N LEU A 8 -29.00 48.08 5.92
CA LEU A 8 -29.80 46.87 6.09
C LEU A 8 -29.69 45.93 4.88
N TRP A 9 -29.63 46.46 3.66
CA TRP A 9 -29.46 45.68 2.42
C TRP A 9 -28.08 45.00 2.35
N ARG A 10 -26.99 45.74 2.64
CA ARG A 10 -25.62 45.18 2.69
C ARG A 10 -25.50 44.01 3.67
N ARG A 11 -26.03 44.15 4.90
CA ARG A 11 -26.02 43.07 5.89
C ARG A 11 -26.83 41.84 5.46
N ARG A 12 -27.90 42.04 4.68
CA ARG A 12 -28.73 40.95 4.16
C ARG A 12 -28.02 40.19 3.03
N CYS A 13 -27.30 40.89 2.15
CA CYS A 13 -26.48 40.28 1.10
C CYS A 13 -25.27 39.51 1.66
N GLU A 14 -24.63 40.01 2.73
CA GLU A 14 -23.52 39.30 3.40
C GLU A 14 -23.96 37.96 4.04
N GLY A 15 -25.18 37.92 4.61
CA GLY A 15 -25.74 36.69 5.18
C GLY A 15 -26.12 35.63 4.14
N ILE A 16 -26.52 36.04 2.93
CA ILE A 16 -26.90 35.12 1.84
C ILE A 16 -25.65 34.44 1.26
N ALA A 17 -24.57 35.19 1.02
CA ALA A 17 -23.31 34.62 0.55
C ALA A 17 -22.70 33.63 1.56
N ALA A 18 -22.84 33.91 2.87
CA ALA A 18 -22.42 32.98 3.92
C ALA A 18 -23.22 31.67 3.90
N LEU A 19 -24.51 31.73 3.54
CA LEU A 19 -25.39 30.56 3.46
C LEU A 19 -25.06 29.67 2.25
N GLU A 20 -24.77 30.27 1.09
CA GLU A 20 -24.33 29.52 -0.10
C GLU A 20 -23.02 28.78 0.17
N PHE A 21 -22.06 29.44 0.83
CA PHE A 21 -20.82 28.81 1.25
C PHE A 21 -21.04 27.69 2.26
N ALA A 22 -21.97 27.83 3.20
CA ALA A 22 -22.28 26.80 4.19
C ALA A 22 -22.82 25.50 3.57
N ILE A 23 -23.40 25.55 2.38
CA ILE A 23 -23.88 24.35 1.65
C ILE A 23 -22.75 23.71 0.84
N VAL A 24 -21.90 24.52 0.19
CA VAL A 24 -20.82 24.01 -0.68
C VAL A 24 -19.60 23.56 0.12
N ALA A 25 -19.27 24.25 1.22
CA ALA A 25 -18.08 23.98 2.01
C ALA A 25 -18.03 22.54 2.57
N PRO A 26 -19.11 21.94 3.11
CA PRO A 26 -19.10 20.55 3.55
C PRO A 26 -18.76 19.57 2.43
N ALA A 27 -19.29 19.79 1.22
CA ALA A 27 -19.01 18.95 0.06
C ALA A 27 -17.55 19.06 -0.37
N LEU A 28 -17.01 20.29 -0.42
CA LEU A 28 -15.62 20.53 -0.76
C LEU A 28 -14.66 19.92 0.27
N VAL A 29 -14.95 20.09 1.57
CA VAL A 29 -14.19 19.47 2.66
C VAL A 29 -14.23 17.95 2.57
N ALA A 30 -15.39 17.36 2.28
CA ALA A 30 -15.52 15.91 2.09
C ALA A 30 -14.65 15.40 0.93
N ILE A 31 -14.61 16.12 -0.20
CA ILE A 31 -13.74 15.79 -1.34
C ILE A 31 -12.27 15.86 -0.95
N VAL A 32 -11.84 16.92 -0.26
CA VAL A 32 -10.44 17.09 0.19
C VAL A 32 -10.04 15.97 1.15
N ILE A 33 -10.89 15.64 2.13
CA ILE A 33 -10.67 14.52 3.05
C ILE A 33 -10.54 13.21 2.27
N GLY A 34 -11.41 12.98 1.29
CA GLY A 34 -11.35 11.82 0.41
C GLY A 34 -10.02 11.73 -0.35
N ILE A 35 -9.58 12.82 -0.97
CA ILE A 35 -8.31 12.89 -1.71
C ILE A 35 -7.13 12.56 -0.79
N VAL A 36 -7.06 13.17 0.40
CA VAL A 36 -5.97 12.91 1.35
C VAL A 36 -5.99 11.46 1.81
N TYR A 37 -7.17 10.94 2.14
CA TYR A 37 -7.33 9.59 2.66
C TYR A 37 -6.95 8.52 1.62
N TYR A 38 -7.50 8.59 0.40
CA TYR A 38 -7.14 7.66 -0.67
C TYR A 38 -5.72 7.88 -1.20
N GLY A 39 -5.21 9.11 -1.14
CA GLY A 39 -3.81 9.41 -1.44
C GLY A 39 -2.85 8.67 -0.52
N MET A 40 -3.13 8.66 0.80
CA MET A 40 -2.35 7.86 1.76
C MET A 40 -2.45 6.36 1.49
N VAL A 41 -3.65 5.86 1.18
CA VAL A 41 -3.87 4.44 0.84
C VAL A 41 -3.01 4.03 -0.37
N LEU A 42 -3.03 4.83 -1.44
CA LEU A 42 -2.26 4.56 -2.65
C LEU A 42 -0.75 4.64 -2.37
N ALA A 43 -0.30 5.63 -1.61
CA ALA A 43 1.10 5.77 -1.23
C ALA A 43 1.60 4.54 -0.44
N LEU A 44 0.79 4.03 0.49
CA LEU A 44 1.11 2.79 1.22
C LEU A 44 1.20 1.59 0.28
N GLN A 45 0.27 1.44 -0.66
CA GLN A 45 0.32 0.36 -1.65
C GLN A 45 1.59 0.45 -2.51
N GLN A 46 1.99 1.65 -2.93
CA GLN A 46 3.22 1.85 -3.71
C GLN A 46 4.46 1.42 -2.93
N VAL A 47 4.55 1.79 -1.65
CA VAL A 47 5.66 1.39 -0.77
C VAL A 47 5.70 -0.13 -0.57
N LEU A 48 4.55 -0.76 -0.33
CA LEU A 48 4.45 -2.22 -0.19
C LEU A 48 4.87 -2.95 -1.48
N THR A 49 4.42 -2.48 -2.64
CA THR A 49 4.79 -3.08 -3.93
C THR A 49 6.27 -2.91 -4.22
N LEU A 50 6.85 -1.72 -3.99
CA LEU A 50 8.29 -1.49 -4.15
C LEU A 50 9.11 -2.42 -3.24
N ALA A 51 8.72 -2.57 -1.98
CA ALA A 51 9.39 -3.48 -1.06
C ALA A 51 9.26 -4.94 -1.49
N ALA A 52 8.10 -5.34 -2.00
CA ALA A 52 7.91 -6.68 -2.56
C ALA A 52 8.79 -6.92 -3.80
N GLU A 53 8.94 -5.93 -4.68
CA GLU A 53 9.81 -6.01 -5.86
C GLU A 53 11.28 -6.15 -5.50
N GLU A 54 11.78 -5.37 -4.52
CA GLU A 54 13.16 -5.51 -4.04
C GLU A 54 13.40 -6.86 -3.36
N GLY A 55 12.41 -7.37 -2.62
CA GLY A 55 12.42 -8.75 -2.11
C GLY A 55 12.50 -9.79 -3.23
N ALA A 56 11.67 -9.66 -4.26
CA ALA A 56 11.68 -10.57 -5.39
C ALA A 56 13.02 -10.53 -6.13
N ARG A 57 13.61 -9.34 -6.34
CA ARG A 57 14.95 -9.19 -6.92
C ARG A 57 16.05 -9.83 -6.08
N ALA A 58 15.93 -9.79 -4.75
CA ALA A 58 16.89 -10.45 -3.85
C ALA A 58 16.89 -11.98 -4.00
N ALA A 59 15.75 -12.59 -4.34
CA ALA A 59 15.66 -14.03 -4.61
C ALA A 59 16.56 -14.48 -5.79
N LEU A 60 16.78 -13.59 -6.77
CA LEU A 60 17.66 -13.84 -7.92
C LEU A 60 19.14 -13.67 -7.57
N ARG A 61 19.46 -12.73 -6.68
CA ARG A 61 20.85 -12.40 -6.31
C ARG A 61 21.49 -13.46 -5.42
N TYR A 62 20.70 -14.18 -4.64
CA TYR A 62 21.25 -15.20 -3.74
C TYR A 62 21.76 -16.39 -4.58
N PRO A 63 23.08 -16.70 -4.53
CA PRO A 63 23.69 -17.65 -5.45
C PRO A 63 23.28 -19.08 -5.14
N SER A 64 23.28 -19.89 -6.20
CA SER A 64 23.27 -21.35 -6.28
C SER A 64 24.47 -22.03 -5.57
N GLY A 65 25.02 -21.40 -4.53
CA GLY A 65 26.23 -21.82 -3.81
C GLY A 65 25.99 -22.66 -2.55
N ALA A 66 24.73 -22.97 -2.21
CA ALA A 66 24.47 -24.16 -1.40
C ALA A 66 24.78 -25.34 -2.33
N SER A 67 25.67 -26.24 -1.88
CA SER A 67 26.12 -27.42 -2.61
C SER A 67 24.99 -27.97 -3.49
N ALA A 68 25.27 -28.18 -4.78
CA ALA A 68 24.32 -28.63 -5.80
C ALA A 68 23.53 -29.93 -5.44
N ASP A 69 23.82 -30.51 -4.27
CA ASP A 69 23.19 -31.68 -3.70
C ASP A 69 21.76 -31.45 -3.15
N ASN A 70 21.31 -30.20 -2.90
CA ASN A 70 19.97 -29.95 -2.35
C ASN A 70 19.26 -28.70 -2.91
N ALA A 71 18.66 -28.81 -4.11
CA ALA A 71 17.87 -27.74 -4.72
C ALA A 71 16.78 -27.14 -3.80
N ALA A 72 16.16 -27.96 -2.94
CA ALA A 72 15.18 -27.50 -1.97
C ALA A 72 15.78 -26.57 -0.88
N ALA A 73 17.02 -26.81 -0.45
CA ALA A 73 17.71 -25.96 0.52
C ALA A 73 18.09 -24.61 -0.09
N THR A 74 18.60 -24.61 -1.33
CA THR A 74 18.89 -23.39 -2.09
C THR A 74 17.63 -22.54 -2.29
N GLN A 75 16.52 -23.18 -2.64
CA GLN A 75 15.22 -22.51 -2.80
C GLN A 75 14.74 -21.88 -1.48
N ALA A 76 14.86 -22.58 -0.35
CA ALA A 76 14.50 -22.02 0.96
C ALA A 76 15.35 -20.79 1.32
N LEU A 77 16.65 -20.80 1.01
CA LEU A 77 17.53 -19.65 1.23
C LEU A 77 17.14 -18.45 0.34
N ARG A 78 16.81 -18.69 -0.93
CA ARG A 78 16.31 -17.63 -1.84
C ARG A 78 15.01 -17.01 -1.34
N VAL A 79 14.08 -17.83 -0.85
CA VAL A 79 12.81 -17.36 -0.26
C VAL A 79 13.07 -16.55 1.01
N ASN A 80 13.96 -17.01 1.90
CA ASN A 80 14.29 -16.29 3.12
C ASN A 80 14.99 -14.94 2.83
N ALA A 81 15.92 -14.92 1.87
CA ALA A 81 16.57 -13.69 1.42
C ALA A 81 15.56 -12.70 0.82
N ALA A 82 14.57 -13.19 0.06
CA ALA A 82 13.48 -12.37 -0.47
C ALA A 82 12.63 -11.74 0.63
N ALA A 83 12.23 -12.54 1.63
CA ALA A 83 11.45 -12.06 2.76
C ALA A 83 12.23 -11.04 3.60
N ALA A 84 13.48 -11.33 3.94
CA ALA A 84 14.33 -10.43 4.71
C ALA A 84 14.54 -9.08 4.01
N THR A 85 14.82 -9.11 2.70
CA THR A 85 15.04 -7.89 1.91
C THR A 85 13.76 -7.07 1.77
N ALA A 86 12.61 -7.71 1.56
CA ALA A 86 11.32 -7.02 1.51
C ALA A 86 11.02 -6.29 2.83
N LEU A 87 11.24 -6.95 3.96
CA LEU A 87 11.01 -6.37 5.29
C LEU A 87 12.03 -5.26 5.61
N SER A 88 13.29 -5.39 5.20
CA SER A 88 14.30 -4.35 5.42
C SER A 88 14.13 -3.12 4.51
N THR A 89 13.42 -3.27 3.39
CA THR A 89 13.11 -2.15 2.48
C THR A 89 11.99 -1.28 3.03
N LEU A 90 11.14 -1.84 3.91
CA LEU A 90 10.10 -1.08 4.58
C LEU A 90 10.67 -0.17 5.68
N PRO A 91 10.07 1.00 5.91
CA PRO A 91 10.28 1.76 7.14
C PRO A 91 9.97 0.88 8.37
N THR A 92 10.74 1.02 9.45
CA THR A 92 10.58 0.23 10.68
C THR A 92 9.17 0.31 11.27
N SER A 93 8.52 1.48 11.14
CA SER A 93 7.13 1.68 11.54
C SER A 93 6.15 0.82 10.75
N LEU A 94 6.36 0.63 9.44
CA LEU A 94 5.49 -0.22 8.61
C LEU A 94 5.85 -1.69 8.76
N ALA A 95 7.14 -2.03 8.84
CA ALA A 95 7.60 -3.40 8.99
C ALA A 95 7.03 -4.09 10.25
N ALA A 96 6.87 -3.34 11.35
CA ALA A 96 6.27 -3.85 12.59
C ALA A 96 4.77 -4.16 12.49
N LEU A 97 4.07 -3.56 11.51
CA LEU A 97 2.63 -3.74 11.31
C LEU A 97 2.32 -4.81 10.26
N VAL A 98 3.26 -5.10 9.36
CA VAL A 98 3.09 -6.14 8.33
C VAL A 98 3.10 -7.53 8.95
N ALA A 99 2.29 -8.44 8.41
CA ALA A 99 2.34 -9.85 8.78
C ALA A 99 3.71 -10.44 8.39
N GLN A 100 4.48 -10.87 9.39
CA GLN A 100 5.83 -11.43 9.17
C GLN A 100 5.82 -12.86 8.65
N THR A 101 4.66 -13.52 8.65
CA THR A 101 4.48 -14.87 8.13
C THR A 101 4.05 -14.84 6.67
N GLY A 102 4.61 -15.75 5.86
CA GLY A 102 4.24 -15.88 4.46
C GLY A 102 4.65 -14.70 3.57
N VAL A 103 5.62 -13.88 4.01
CA VAL A 103 6.12 -12.72 3.24
C VAL A 103 6.67 -13.14 1.89
N ALA A 104 7.41 -14.25 1.83
CA ALA A 104 7.88 -14.83 0.57
C ALA A 104 7.57 -16.33 0.57
N GLN A 105 7.15 -16.84 -0.59
CA GLN A 105 6.86 -18.25 -0.80
C GLN A 105 7.30 -18.65 -2.20
N ALA A 106 7.83 -19.86 -2.32
CA ALA A 106 8.04 -20.46 -3.62
C ALA A 106 6.72 -21.07 -4.12
N VAL A 107 6.35 -20.73 -5.34
CA VAL A 107 5.10 -21.12 -6.00
C VAL A 107 5.42 -21.58 -7.42
N THR A 108 4.61 -22.46 -7.97
CA THR A 108 4.71 -22.83 -9.40
C THR A 108 4.35 -21.62 -10.26
N CYS A 109 5.17 -21.33 -11.28
CA CYS A 109 4.88 -20.26 -12.21
C CYS A 109 3.61 -20.59 -13.02
N ALA A 110 2.75 -19.59 -13.28
CA ALA A 110 1.54 -19.76 -14.09
C ALA A 110 1.85 -19.99 -15.58
N SER A 111 3.05 -19.63 -16.04
CA SER A 111 3.52 -19.80 -17.41
C SER A 111 4.64 -20.83 -17.45
N ALA A 112 4.39 -21.93 -18.15
CA ALA A 112 5.30 -23.03 -18.49
C ALA A 112 5.75 -23.96 -17.35
N SER A 113 5.57 -25.26 -17.65
CA SER A 113 5.77 -26.43 -16.79
C SER A 113 7.18 -26.54 -16.23
N GLY A 114 7.29 -26.53 -14.89
CA GLY A 114 8.49 -26.93 -14.14
C GLY A 114 9.29 -25.80 -13.51
N ASN A 115 9.03 -24.53 -13.85
CA ASN A 115 9.79 -23.41 -13.30
C ASN A 115 9.26 -22.97 -11.93
N VAL A 116 10.19 -22.68 -11.02
CA VAL A 116 9.89 -22.20 -9.66
C VAL A 116 9.87 -20.67 -9.66
N CYS A 117 8.76 -20.10 -9.19
CA CYS A 117 8.62 -18.67 -8.96
C CYS A 117 8.72 -18.37 -7.47
N VAL A 118 9.33 -17.25 -7.10
CA VAL A 118 9.25 -16.72 -5.72
C VAL A 118 8.25 -15.58 -5.74
N ARG A 119 7.15 -15.73 -5.00
CA ARG A 119 6.15 -14.68 -4.79
C ARG A 119 6.38 -14.05 -3.45
N VAL A 120 6.55 -12.73 -3.44
CA VAL A 120 6.63 -11.90 -2.24
C VAL A 120 5.30 -11.16 -2.08
N THR A 121 4.68 -11.27 -0.92
CA THR A 121 3.42 -10.63 -0.59
C THR A 121 3.52 -9.99 0.79
N LEU A 122 3.38 -8.68 0.86
CA LEU A 122 3.33 -7.93 2.10
C LEU A 122 1.88 -7.59 2.40
N ASN A 123 1.40 -7.98 3.59
CA ASN A 123 0.03 -7.73 4.02
C ASN A 123 0.00 -6.79 5.23
N LEU A 124 -0.61 -5.63 5.06
CA LEU A 124 -0.66 -4.55 6.04
C LEU A 124 -2.12 -4.32 6.51
N PRO A 125 -2.46 -4.65 7.76
CA PRO A 125 -3.78 -4.36 8.31
C PRO A 125 -3.98 -2.83 8.46
N THR A 126 -5.10 -2.32 7.94
CA THR A 126 -5.37 -0.86 7.92
C THR A 126 -5.94 -0.33 9.24
N THR A 127 -6.40 -1.21 10.14
CA THR A 127 -7.08 -0.89 11.40
C THR A 127 -6.27 -0.03 12.39
N ARG A 128 -4.94 0.01 12.23
CA ARG A 128 -4.03 0.74 13.12
C ARG A 128 -3.44 2.00 12.49
N ILE A 129 -3.66 2.21 11.19
CA ILE A 129 -3.05 3.30 10.41
C ILE A 129 -4.11 4.29 9.95
N LEU A 130 -5.27 3.77 9.51
CA LEU A 130 -6.35 4.59 8.99
C LEU A 130 -7.47 4.67 10.02
N PRO A 131 -7.98 5.87 10.34
CA PRO A 131 -9.17 5.99 11.16
C PRO A 131 -10.34 5.28 10.46
N SER A 132 -11.12 4.53 11.23
CA SER A 132 -12.34 3.91 10.75
C SER A 132 -13.42 4.98 10.56
N VAL A 133 -13.75 5.28 9.31
CA VAL A 133 -14.79 6.25 8.97
C VAL A 133 -16.04 5.47 8.51
N PRO A 134 -17.20 5.62 9.18
CA PRO A 134 -18.42 4.97 8.74
C PRO A 134 -18.78 5.39 7.30
N MET A 135 -19.31 4.46 6.50
CA MET A 135 -19.66 4.62 5.09
C MET A 135 -18.51 4.86 4.09
N VAL A 136 -17.24 4.81 4.50
CA VAL A 136 -16.11 4.85 3.56
C VAL A 136 -15.63 3.42 3.25
N PRO A 137 -15.75 2.93 2.00
CA PRO A 137 -15.28 1.60 1.64
C PRO A 137 -13.75 1.59 1.58
N VAL A 138 -13.12 0.93 2.55
CA VAL A 138 -11.69 0.61 2.51
C VAL A 138 -11.45 -0.87 2.72
N PRO A 139 -10.44 -1.45 2.06
CA PRO A 139 -10.03 -2.80 2.35
C PRO A 139 -9.47 -2.87 3.78
N ALA A 140 -9.87 -3.91 4.52
CA ALA A 140 -9.36 -4.17 5.87
C ALA A 140 -7.84 -4.44 5.90
N THR A 141 -7.27 -4.81 4.75
CA THR A 141 -5.86 -5.10 4.57
C THR A 141 -5.37 -4.57 3.23
N LEU A 142 -4.24 -3.87 3.24
CA LEU A 142 -3.53 -3.46 2.04
C LEU A 142 -2.44 -4.47 1.72
N SER A 143 -2.43 -4.94 0.48
CA SER A 143 -1.42 -5.87 0.00
C SER A 143 -0.59 -5.26 -1.13
N GLY A 144 0.72 -5.50 -1.08
CA GLY A 144 1.63 -5.30 -2.20
C GLY A 144 2.31 -6.63 -2.52
N SER A 145 2.36 -7.01 -3.79
CA SER A 145 2.97 -8.27 -4.20
C SER A 145 3.79 -8.14 -5.46
N ALA A 146 4.84 -8.95 -5.53
CA ALA A 146 5.71 -9.08 -6.69
C ALA A 146 6.15 -10.55 -6.82
N MET A 147 6.45 -10.98 -8.04
CA MET A 147 6.95 -12.33 -8.28
C MET A 147 8.11 -12.32 -9.25
N VAL A 148 9.03 -13.27 -9.07
CA VAL A 148 10.14 -13.49 -9.97
C VAL A 148 10.27 -14.97 -10.29
N GLN A 149 10.66 -15.28 -11.52
CA GLN A 149 10.95 -16.65 -11.94
C GLN A 149 12.43 -16.97 -11.69
N LEU A 150 12.70 -18.10 -11.02
CA LEU A 150 14.06 -18.62 -10.87
C LEU A 150 14.46 -19.36 -12.15
N SER A 151 15.69 -19.14 -12.60
CA SER A 151 16.29 -20.01 -13.63
C SER A 151 16.56 -21.38 -13.01
N PRO A 152 16.28 -22.49 -13.71
CA PRO A 152 16.72 -23.80 -13.25
C PRO A 152 18.24 -23.83 -13.12
N ASP A 153 18.74 -24.28 -11.97
CA ASP A 153 20.15 -24.50 -11.71
C ASP A 153 20.55 -25.76 -12.51
N THR A 154 21.16 -25.60 -13.69
CA THR A 154 21.69 -26.69 -14.53
C THR A 154 23.10 -27.09 -14.13
#